data_AF-A0A0P0N1M0-F1
#
_entry.id   AF-A0A0P0N1M0-F1
#
_cell.length_a   1.000
_cell.length_b   1.000
_cell.length_c   1.000
_cell.angle_alpha   90.00
_cell.angle_beta   90.00
_cell.angle_gamma   90.00
#
_symmetry.space_group_name_H-M   'P 1'
#
loop_
_entity.id
_entity.type
_entity.pdbx_description
1 polymer ?
#
loop_
_entity_poly.entity_id
_entity_poly.type
_entity_poly.pdbx_seq_one_letter_code
_entity_poly.pdbx_strand_id
1 'polypeptide(L)'
;MAWALEKLVQEYEAMLSSQQSIEETLKEIAGNIEAVNTALQVAPESLRQEVAHLLRSVKDYTAASNYDKAREASLTACQRVLRVLAHSITGSTLDVEECPSPQSMGLLVAVVRAGGPLTPIVYSLLSAGAERAGDLINNAERIATRWESISKQLVQVYEAARRLESKEIAKVHDIVMLVARLVGSDSLDTSLAHLETVTSRLTEIAQLLDTLTSSLADLSEALQMCRERMGPEAPYCRWLSQVLTSVISAYDAAETLREANDLEELGLVAANVRKAYEKLSNMQRLIEKLSSRIAAAAGISQAPLSLAESIEVAAIGREQLGLTRIEEELLIDLVERDVIDLIEVYERGEQYLQAALRLCRRGIAQCSIRAY
;
A
#
# COMPACT_ATOMS: atom_id res chain seq x y z
N MET A 1 -30.01 -77.48 -3.81
CA MET A 1 -30.44 -76.35 -2.96
C MET A 1 -29.31 -75.37 -2.66
N ALA A 2 -28.10 -75.80 -2.28
CA ALA A 2 -26.96 -74.89 -2.02
C ALA A 2 -26.58 -73.96 -3.21
N TRP A 3 -26.52 -74.49 -4.43
CA TRP A 3 -26.15 -73.73 -5.64
C TRP A 3 -27.16 -72.62 -6.03
N ALA A 4 -28.44 -72.79 -5.71
CA ALA A 4 -29.46 -71.76 -5.96
C ALA A 4 -29.37 -70.60 -4.94
N LEU A 5 -28.88 -70.88 -3.74
CA LEU A 5 -28.70 -69.90 -2.67
C LEU A 5 -27.44 -69.06 -2.92
N GLU A 6 -26.34 -69.68 -3.37
CA GLU A 6 -25.11 -68.97 -3.79
C GLU A 6 -25.37 -68.02 -4.95
N LYS A 7 -26.17 -68.43 -5.94
CA LYS A 7 -26.56 -67.58 -7.07
C LYS A 7 -27.41 -66.38 -6.63
N LEU A 8 -28.36 -66.58 -5.72
CA LEU A 8 -29.17 -65.50 -5.15
C LEU A 8 -28.35 -64.52 -4.31
N VAL A 9 -27.35 -64.99 -3.56
CA VAL A 9 -26.44 -64.13 -2.80
C VAL A 9 -25.56 -63.31 -3.74
N GLN A 10 -25.03 -63.90 -4.81
CA GLN A 10 -24.26 -63.15 -5.82
C GLN A 10 -25.10 -62.11 -6.57
N GLU A 11 -26.35 -62.43 -6.92
CA GLU A 11 -27.28 -61.48 -7.54
C GLU A 11 -27.65 -60.35 -6.57
N TYR A 12 -27.80 -60.64 -5.28
CA TYR A 12 -28.07 -59.64 -4.24
C TYR A 12 -26.85 -58.74 -3.95
N GLU A 13 -25.65 -59.30 -3.87
CA GLU A 13 -24.40 -58.54 -3.72
C GLU A 13 -24.14 -57.64 -4.94
N ALA A 14 -24.40 -58.13 -6.16
CA ALA A 14 -24.31 -57.34 -7.39
C ALA A 14 -25.34 -56.20 -7.42
N MET A 15 -26.55 -56.43 -6.92
CA MET A 15 -27.59 -55.42 -6.80
C MET A 15 -27.24 -54.36 -5.75
N LEU A 16 -26.69 -54.76 -4.60
CA LEU A 16 -26.19 -53.84 -3.56
C LEU A 16 -25.01 -53.01 -4.06
N SER A 17 -24.04 -53.62 -4.75
CA SER A 17 -22.91 -52.88 -5.35
C SER A 17 -23.37 -51.91 -6.44
N SER A 18 -24.39 -52.29 -7.22
CA SER A 18 -25.00 -51.42 -8.23
C SER A 18 -25.75 -50.25 -7.59
N GLN A 19 -26.45 -50.46 -6.47
CA GLN A 19 -27.12 -49.39 -5.75
C GLN A 19 -26.14 -48.41 -5.11
N GLN A 20 -25.07 -48.91 -4.48
CA GLN A 20 -23.99 -48.08 -3.95
C GLN A 20 -23.31 -47.24 -5.04
N SER A 21 -23.02 -47.84 -6.20
CA SER A 21 -22.44 -47.13 -7.35
C SER A 21 -23.36 -46.05 -7.92
N ILE A 22 -24.69 -46.28 -7.95
CA ILE A 22 -25.67 -45.27 -8.37
C ILE A 22 -25.76 -44.14 -7.33
N GLU A 23 -25.75 -44.47 -6.04
CA GLU A 23 -25.79 -43.48 -4.96
C GLU A 23 -24.53 -42.58 -4.97
N GLU A 24 -23.36 -43.16 -5.19
CA GLU A 24 -22.10 -42.42 -5.39
C GLU A 24 -22.19 -41.50 -6.61
N THR A 25 -22.69 -42.00 -7.74
CA THR A 25 -22.84 -41.22 -8.98
C THR A 25 -23.83 -40.05 -8.81
N LEU A 26 -24.96 -40.29 -8.14
CA LEU A 26 -25.94 -39.24 -7.84
C LEU A 26 -25.37 -38.18 -6.88
N LYS A 27 -24.56 -38.61 -5.90
CA LYS A 27 -23.86 -37.70 -4.99
C LYS A 27 -22.83 -36.84 -5.72
N GLU A 28 -22.08 -37.41 -6.65
CA GLU A 28 -21.15 -36.67 -7.52
C GLU A 28 -21.89 -35.65 -8.40
N ILE A 29 -23.00 -36.06 -9.05
CA ILE A 29 -23.83 -35.16 -9.86
C ILE A 29 -24.35 -33.99 -9.02
N ALA A 30 -24.88 -34.29 -7.83
CA ALA A 30 -25.39 -33.26 -6.91
C ALA A 30 -24.27 -32.29 -6.49
N GLY A 31 -23.08 -32.81 -6.15
CA GLY A 31 -21.91 -32.00 -5.83
C GLY A 31 -21.49 -31.09 -6.99
N ASN A 32 -21.40 -31.63 -8.21
CA ASN A 32 -21.06 -30.83 -9.40
C ASN A 32 -22.08 -29.71 -9.64
N ILE A 33 -23.38 -29.99 -9.50
CA ILE A 33 -24.45 -28.99 -9.66
C ILE A 33 -24.34 -27.90 -8.59
N GLU A 34 -24.07 -28.26 -7.33
CA GLU A 34 -23.92 -27.30 -6.23
C GLU A 34 -22.70 -26.39 -6.43
N ALA A 35 -21.56 -26.96 -6.84
CA ALA A 35 -20.37 -26.20 -7.18
C ALA A 35 -20.65 -25.23 -8.35
N VAL A 36 -21.33 -25.70 -9.41
CA VAL A 36 -21.76 -24.85 -10.54
C VAL A 36 -22.61 -23.69 -10.06
N ASN A 37 -23.69 -23.96 -9.33
CA ASN A 37 -24.61 -22.93 -8.85
C ASN A 37 -23.91 -21.89 -7.97
N THR A 38 -22.94 -22.33 -7.18
CA THR A 38 -22.13 -21.45 -6.33
C THR A 38 -21.23 -20.54 -7.16
N ALA A 39 -20.54 -21.07 -8.15
CA ALA A 39 -19.68 -20.28 -9.04
C ALA A 39 -20.46 -19.32 -9.93
N LEU A 40 -21.67 -19.69 -10.36
CA LEU A 40 -22.55 -18.81 -11.14
C LEU A 40 -22.94 -17.52 -10.40
N GLN A 41 -22.80 -17.47 -9.06
CA GLN A 41 -23.11 -16.29 -8.28
C GLN A 41 -22.16 -15.11 -8.52
N VAL A 42 -20.99 -15.35 -9.13
CA VAL A 42 -20.02 -14.32 -9.54
C VAL A 42 -19.75 -14.34 -11.05
N ALA A 43 -20.35 -15.27 -11.77
CA ALA A 43 -20.19 -15.39 -13.22
C ALA A 43 -20.98 -14.33 -14.01
N PRO A 44 -20.53 -13.97 -15.23
CA PRO A 44 -21.29 -13.13 -16.16
C PRO A 44 -22.63 -13.76 -16.56
N GLU A 45 -23.61 -12.92 -16.90
CA GLU A 45 -24.96 -13.35 -17.26
C GLU A 45 -25.01 -14.25 -18.51
N SER A 46 -24.14 -13.99 -19.50
CA SER A 46 -24.01 -14.83 -20.70
C SER A 46 -23.64 -16.27 -20.37
N LEU A 47 -22.73 -16.47 -19.42
CA LEU A 47 -22.33 -17.80 -18.96
C LEU A 47 -23.47 -18.51 -18.22
N ARG A 48 -24.26 -17.76 -17.41
CA ARG A 48 -25.41 -18.34 -16.69
C ARG A 48 -26.42 -18.94 -17.67
N GLN A 49 -26.67 -18.28 -18.80
CA GLN A 49 -27.59 -18.79 -19.83
C GLN A 49 -27.05 -20.05 -20.51
N GLU A 50 -25.77 -20.08 -20.87
CA GLU A 50 -25.13 -21.26 -21.46
C GLU A 50 -25.15 -22.46 -20.52
N VAL A 51 -24.83 -22.24 -19.24
CA VAL A 51 -24.77 -23.29 -18.22
C VAL A 51 -26.16 -23.77 -17.82
N ALA A 52 -27.17 -22.90 -17.86
CA ALA A 52 -28.56 -23.30 -17.60
C ALA A 52 -29.06 -24.36 -18.59
N HIS A 53 -28.61 -24.33 -19.84
CA HIS A 53 -28.91 -25.39 -20.81
C HIS A 53 -28.29 -26.73 -20.40
N LEU A 54 -27.02 -26.73 -19.99
CA LEU A 54 -26.32 -27.94 -19.53
C LEU A 54 -26.96 -28.52 -18.27
N LEU A 55 -27.31 -27.68 -17.29
CA LEU A 55 -28.01 -28.12 -16.07
C LEU A 55 -29.40 -28.71 -16.37
N ARG A 56 -30.10 -28.22 -17.40
CA ARG A 56 -31.36 -28.81 -17.87
C ARG A 56 -31.12 -30.21 -18.43
N SER A 57 -30.10 -30.40 -19.27
CA SER A 57 -29.73 -31.72 -19.78
C SER A 57 -29.37 -32.71 -18.68
N VAL A 58 -28.66 -32.26 -17.62
CA VAL A 58 -28.39 -33.09 -16.44
C VAL A 58 -29.69 -33.57 -15.79
N LYS A 59 -30.66 -32.67 -15.58
CA LYS A 59 -31.97 -33.02 -15.02
C LYS A 59 -32.73 -34.03 -15.88
N ASP A 60 -32.71 -33.85 -17.21
CA ASP A 60 -33.38 -34.75 -18.15
C ASP A 60 -32.74 -36.14 -18.17
N TYR A 61 -31.40 -36.23 -18.13
CA TYR A 61 -30.69 -37.52 -18.07
C TYR A 61 -30.90 -38.24 -16.74
N THR A 62 -30.89 -37.52 -15.61
CA THR A 62 -31.20 -38.11 -14.29
C THR A 62 -32.63 -38.63 -14.24
N ALA A 63 -33.60 -37.90 -14.79
CA ALA A 63 -35.00 -38.35 -14.88
C ALA A 63 -35.16 -39.59 -15.77
N ALA A 64 -34.34 -39.73 -16.82
CA ALA A 64 -34.28 -40.89 -17.69
C ALA A 64 -33.42 -42.05 -17.13
N SER A 65 -32.92 -41.97 -15.90
CA SER A 65 -32.00 -42.94 -15.27
C SER A 65 -30.70 -43.18 -16.07
N ASN A 66 -30.28 -42.20 -16.88
CA ASN A 66 -29.04 -42.24 -17.64
C ASN A 66 -27.92 -41.53 -16.86
N TYR A 67 -27.47 -42.16 -15.77
CA TYR A 67 -26.59 -41.54 -14.79
C TYR A 67 -25.19 -41.23 -15.34
N ASP A 68 -24.65 -42.03 -16.24
CA ASP A 68 -23.36 -41.75 -16.88
C ASP A 68 -23.39 -40.45 -17.70
N LYS A 69 -24.45 -40.24 -18.50
CA LYS A 69 -24.63 -39.00 -19.26
C LYS A 69 -24.93 -37.80 -18.36
N ALA A 70 -25.67 -38.01 -17.26
CA ALA A 70 -25.91 -36.97 -16.28
C ALA A 70 -24.60 -36.54 -15.58
N ARG A 71 -23.75 -37.51 -15.23
CA ARG A 71 -22.41 -37.28 -14.66
C ARG A 71 -21.53 -36.49 -15.62
N GLU A 72 -21.40 -36.93 -16.87
CA GLU A 72 -20.61 -36.25 -17.91
C GLU A 72 -21.09 -34.80 -18.15
N ALA A 73 -22.40 -34.60 -18.27
CA ALA A 73 -22.99 -33.27 -18.47
C ALA A 73 -22.75 -32.35 -17.26
N SER A 74 -22.85 -32.87 -16.03
CA SER A 74 -22.59 -32.10 -14.81
C SER A 74 -21.12 -31.71 -14.66
N LEU A 75 -20.19 -32.63 -14.98
CA LEU A 75 -18.76 -32.37 -14.99
C LEU A 75 -18.42 -31.30 -16.04
N THR A 76 -18.98 -31.41 -17.24
CA THR A 76 -18.79 -30.45 -18.33
C THR A 76 -19.27 -29.05 -17.93
N ALA A 77 -20.43 -28.95 -17.27
CA ALA A 77 -20.95 -27.69 -16.75
C ALA A 77 -19.99 -27.09 -15.71
N CYS A 78 -19.50 -27.90 -14.78
CA CYS A 78 -18.56 -27.47 -13.75
C CYS A 78 -17.24 -26.97 -14.33
N GLN A 79 -16.61 -27.76 -15.21
CA GLN A 79 -15.35 -27.39 -15.85
C GLN A 79 -15.47 -26.10 -16.65
N ARG A 80 -16.60 -25.88 -17.33
CA ARG A 80 -16.83 -24.66 -18.10
C ARG A 80 -16.96 -23.43 -17.21
N VAL A 81 -17.72 -23.52 -16.12
CA VAL A 81 -17.84 -22.41 -15.17
C VAL A 81 -16.50 -22.09 -14.51
N LEU A 82 -15.79 -23.12 -14.06
CA LEU A 82 -14.48 -22.95 -13.43
C LEU A 82 -13.47 -22.34 -14.41
N ARG A 83 -13.47 -22.74 -15.69
CA ARG A 83 -12.60 -22.13 -16.70
C ARG A 83 -12.87 -20.63 -16.89
N VAL A 84 -14.14 -20.22 -16.92
CA VAL A 84 -14.48 -18.80 -17.03
C VAL A 84 -14.13 -18.02 -15.77
N LEU A 85 -14.36 -18.61 -14.59
CA LEU A 85 -13.97 -17.99 -13.32
C LEU A 85 -12.45 -17.83 -13.23
N ALA A 86 -11.69 -18.88 -13.55
CA ALA A 86 -10.23 -18.85 -13.61
C ALA A 86 -9.73 -17.80 -14.60
N HIS A 87 -10.38 -17.67 -15.76
CA HIS A 87 -10.07 -16.63 -16.72
C HIS A 87 -10.35 -15.22 -16.19
N SER A 88 -11.46 -15.03 -15.48
CA SER A 88 -11.78 -13.73 -14.88
C SER A 88 -10.79 -13.31 -13.79
N ILE A 89 -10.20 -14.28 -13.08
CA ILE A 89 -9.23 -14.05 -12.00
C ILE A 89 -7.83 -13.81 -12.55
N THR A 90 -7.39 -14.64 -13.51
CA THR A 90 -6.00 -14.61 -14.00
C THR A 90 -5.79 -13.81 -15.29
N GLY A 91 -6.85 -13.49 -16.02
CA GLY A 91 -6.77 -12.97 -17.38
C GLY A 91 -6.32 -14.00 -18.43
N SER A 92 -6.08 -15.26 -18.04
CA SER A 92 -5.55 -16.33 -18.89
C SER A 92 -6.44 -17.57 -18.80
N THR A 93 -6.40 -18.45 -19.79
CA THR A 93 -7.13 -19.73 -19.72
C THR A 93 -6.28 -20.74 -18.96
N LEU A 94 -6.78 -21.21 -17.81
CA LEU A 94 -6.17 -22.30 -17.05
C LEU A 94 -6.85 -23.64 -17.42
N ASP A 95 -6.05 -24.70 -17.37
CA ASP A 95 -6.56 -26.06 -17.51
C ASP A 95 -7.41 -26.46 -16.29
N VAL A 96 -8.46 -27.23 -16.58
CA VAL A 96 -9.41 -27.72 -15.58
C VAL A 96 -9.49 -29.23 -15.71
N GLU A 97 -8.84 -29.94 -14.79
CA GLU A 97 -8.81 -31.41 -14.77
C GLU A 97 -10.07 -31.95 -14.07
N GLU A 98 -10.41 -31.38 -12.91
CA GLU A 98 -11.48 -31.88 -12.05
C GLU A 98 -12.45 -30.78 -11.61
N CYS A 99 -13.69 -31.19 -11.29
CA CYS A 99 -14.64 -30.31 -10.63
C CYS A 99 -14.31 -30.28 -9.13
N PRO A 100 -14.11 -29.09 -8.52
CA PRO A 100 -13.83 -29.00 -7.10
C PRO A 100 -15.07 -29.29 -6.26
N SER A 101 -14.84 -29.58 -4.99
CA SER A 101 -15.94 -29.72 -4.03
C SER A 101 -16.79 -28.43 -3.96
N PRO A 102 -18.10 -28.55 -3.66
CA PRO A 102 -18.95 -27.38 -3.45
C PRO A 102 -18.40 -26.40 -2.40
N GLN A 103 -17.78 -26.93 -1.34
CA GLN A 103 -17.19 -26.15 -0.27
C GLN A 103 -15.99 -25.33 -0.76
N SER A 104 -15.07 -25.97 -1.48
CA SER A 104 -13.90 -25.31 -2.06
C SER A 104 -14.29 -24.24 -3.09
N MET A 105 -15.32 -24.53 -3.92
CA MET A 105 -15.88 -23.52 -4.82
C MET A 105 -16.53 -22.36 -4.07
N GLY A 106 -17.29 -22.67 -3.01
CA GLY A 106 -17.90 -21.67 -2.14
C GLY A 106 -16.87 -20.75 -1.48
N LEU A 107 -15.72 -21.31 -1.11
CA LEU A 107 -14.62 -20.55 -0.55
C LEU A 107 -14.00 -19.59 -1.56
N LEU A 108 -13.70 -20.07 -2.78
CA LEU A 108 -13.18 -19.23 -3.86
C LEU A 108 -14.11 -18.05 -4.13
N VAL A 109 -15.42 -18.31 -4.26
CA VAL A 109 -16.44 -17.28 -4.47
C VAL A 109 -16.52 -16.31 -3.29
N ALA A 110 -16.43 -16.80 -2.06
CA ALA A 110 -16.44 -15.97 -0.86
C ALA A 110 -15.22 -15.03 -0.82
N VAL A 111 -14.02 -15.53 -1.11
CA VAL A 111 -12.79 -14.73 -1.17
C VAL A 111 -12.89 -13.64 -2.24
N VAL A 112 -13.35 -14.00 -3.45
CA VAL A 112 -13.56 -13.03 -4.54
C VAL A 112 -14.54 -11.93 -4.12
N ARG A 113 -15.69 -12.30 -3.55
CA ARG A 113 -16.71 -11.34 -3.13
C ARG A 113 -16.26 -10.44 -1.99
N ALA A 114 -15.49 -11.00 -1.06
CA ALA A 114 -14.99 -10.25 0.09
C ALA A 114 -13.99 -9.16 -0.33
N GLY A 115 -13.39 -9.25 -1.52
CA GLY A 115 -12.55 -8.20 -2.09
C GLY A 115 -13.28 -6.89 -2.39
N GLY A 116 -14.56 -6.92 -2.78
CA GLY A 116 -15.34 -5.71 -3.08
C GLY A 116 -14.61 -4.76 -4.05
N PRO A 117 -14.36 -3.48 -3.71
CA PRO A 117 -13.60 -2.56 -4.57
C PRO A 117 -12.11 -2.91 -4.70
N LEU A 118 -11.58 -3.78 -3.83
CA LEU A 118 -10.19 -4.25 -3.80
C LEU A 118 -10.01 -5.62 -4.48
N THR A 119 -11.05 -6.10 -5.17
CA THR A 119 -11.05 -7.37 -5.92
C THR A 119 -9.82 -7.55 -6.82
N PRO A 120 -9.28 -6.53 -7.52
CA PRO A 120 -8.06 -6.70 -8.31
C PRO A 120 -6.84 -7.19 -7.50
N ILE A 121 -6.69 -6.75 -6.25
CA ILE A 121 -5.62 -7.21 -5.36
C ILE A 121 -5.86 -8.68 -4.98
N VAL A 122 -7.10 -9.03 -4.64
CA VAL A 122 -7.50 -10.41 -4.32
C VAL A 122 -7.27 -11.34 -5.51
N TYR A 123 -7.57 -10.90 -6.74
CA TYR A 123 -7.29 -11.66 -7.95
C TYR A 123 -5.79 -11.90 -8.15
N SER A 124 -4.97 -10.90 -7.86
CA SER A 124 -3.51 -11.01 -7.94
C SER A 124 -2.96 -12.00 -6.90
N LEU A 125 -3.54 -12.05 -5.70
CA LEU A 125 -3.21 -13.07 -4.70
C LEU A 125 -3.65 -14.48 -5.13
N LEU A 126 -4.89 -14.61 -5.64
CA LEU A 126 -5.43 -15.90 -6.06
C LEU A 126 -4.67 -16.50 -7.24
N SER A 127 -4.25 -15.65 -8.19
CA SER A 127 -3.51 -16.05 -9.39
C SER A 127 -2.02 -16.32 -9.16
N ALA A 128 -1.49 -16.04 -7.97
CA ALA A 128 -0.08 -16.17 -7.68
C ALA A 128 0.42 -17.62 -7.86
N GLY A 129 1.29 -17.81 -8.86
CA GLY A 129 1.83 -19.13 -9.23
C GLY A 129 0.80 -20.13 -9.77
N ALA A 130 -0.37 -19.67 -10.23
CA ALA A 130 -1.42 -20.57 -10.70
C ALA A 130 -1.16 -21.03 -12.14
N GLU A 131 -1.00 -22.35 -12.35
CA GLU A 131 -0.87 -22.97 -13.67
C GLU A 131 -2.16 -23.69 -14.07
N ARG A 132 -2.97 -24.09 -13.08
CA ARG A 132 -4.23 -24.82 -13.24
C ARG A 132 -5.33 -24.18 -12.40
N ALA A 133 -6.59 -24.43 -12.77
CA ALA A 133 -7.71 -23.88 -12.01
C ALA A 133 -7.79 -24.41 -10.57
N GLY A 134 -7.25 -25.61 -10.31
CA GLY A 134 -7.10 -26.16 -8.95
C GLY A 134 -6.17 -25.33 -8.06
N ASP A 135 -5.17 -24.65 -8.63
CA ASP A 135 -4.24 -23.82 -7.86
C ASP A 135 -4.93 -22.59 -7.28
N LEU A 136 -5.90 -22.02 -8.00
CA LEU A 136 -6.73 -20.92 -7.51
C LEU A 136 -7.51 -21.31 -6.27
N ILE A 137 -7.96 -22.57 -6.22
CA ILE A 137 -8.73 -23.11 -5.10
C ILE A 137 -7.83 -23.34 -3.89
N ASN A 138 -6.66 -23.95 -4.13
CA ASN A 138 -5.63 -24.10 -3.09
C ASN A 138 -5.22 -22.72 -2.52
N ASN A 139 -5.04 -21.72 -3.39
CA ASN A 139 -4.75 -20.36 -2.97
C ASN A 139 -5.91 -19.74 -2.19
N ALA A 140 -7.17 -19.94 -2.62
CA ALA A 140 -8.34 -19.48 -1.87
C ALA A 140 -8.42 -20.09 -0.46
N GLU A 141 -8.13 -21.39 -0.32
CA GLU A 141 -8.04 -22.09 0.96
C GLU A 141 -6.99 -21.48 1.87
N ARG A 142 -5.79 -21.24 1.33
CA ARG A 142 -4.70 -20.60 2.08
C ARG A 142 -5.04 -19.15 2.45
N ILE A 143 -5.61 -18.38 1.54
CA ILE A 143 -6.06 -16.99 1.79
C ILE A 143 -7.10 -16.97 2.90
N ALA A 144 -8.07 -17.89 2.88
CA ALA A 144 -9.11 -17.95 3.91
C ALA A 144 -8.52 -18.16 5.30
N THR A 145 -7.50 -19.02 5.46
CA THR A 145 -6.82 -19.21 6.76
C THR A 145 -6.08 -17.95 7.25
N ARG A 146 -5.73 -17.03 6.34
CA ARG A 146 -5.01 -15.77 6.63
C ARG A 146 -5.90 -14.53 6.45
N TRP A 147 -7.22 -14.71 6.31
CA TRP A 147 -8.13 -13.65 5.88
C TRP A 147 -8.14 -12.44 6.83
N GLU A 148 -8.01 -12.66 8.13
CA GLU A 148 -7.96 -11.56 9.10
C GLU A 148 -6.74 -10.64 8.86
N SER A 149 -5.58 -11.22 8.55
CA SER A 149 -4.37 -10.45 8.26
C SER A 149 -4.48 -9.74 6.90
N ILE A 150 -4.95 -10.46 5.88
CA ILE A 150 -5.11 -9.91 4.53
C ILE A 150 -6.12 -8.77 4.52
N SER A 151 -7.27 -8.94 5.19
CA SER A 151 -8.30 -7.90 5.27
C SER A 151 -7.80 -6.63 5.98
N LYS A 152 -6.97 -6.76 7.02
CA LYS A 152 -6.31 -5.59 7.65
C LYS A 152 -5.41 -4.85 6.66
N GLN A 153 -4.59 -5.57 5.89
CA GLN A 153 -3.73 -4.96 4.87
C GLN A 153 -4.55 -4.29 3.76
N LEU A 154 -5.61 -4.95 3.28
CA LEU A 154 -6.54 -4.41 2.28
C LEU A 154 -7.22 -3.12 2.77
N VAL A 155 -7.66 -3.07 4.03
CA VAL A 155 -8.23 -1.86 4.63
C VAL A 155 -7.19 -0.74 4.68
N GLN A 156 -5.96 -1.03 5.10
CA GLN A 156 -4.88 -0.03 5.12
C GLN A 156 -4.55 0.52 3.73
N VAL A 157 -4.52 -0.35 2.70
CA VAL A 157 -4.38 0.07 1.30
C VAL A 157 -5.50 1.03 0.91
N TYR A 158 -6.75 0.70 1.23
CA TYR A 158 -7.89 1.55 0.91
C TYR A 158 -7.83 2.91 1.64
N GLU A 159 -7.50 2.91 2.93
CA GLU A 159 -7.34 4.14 3.72
C GLU A 159 -6.20 5.02 3.19
N ALA A 160 -5.04 4.43 2.87
CA ALA A 160 -3.92 5.14 2.26
C ALA A 160 -4.34 5.72 0.90
N ALA A 161 -5.00 4.94 0.05
CA ALA A 161 -5.50 5.38 -1.25
C ALA A 161 -6.49 6.55 -1.11
N ARG A 162 -7.40 6.50 -0.14
CA ARG A 162 -8.35 7.60 0.14
C ARG A 162 -7.66 8.88 0.60
N ARG A 163 -6.60 8.77 1.41
CA ARG A 163 -5.77 9.91 1.83
C ARG A 163 -4.97 10.52 0.69
N LEU A 164 -4.52 9.71 -0.27
CA LEU A 164 -3.84 10.20 -1.47
C LEU A 164 -4.83 10.89 -2.41
N GLU A 165 -6.03 10.32 -2.58
CA GLU A 165 -7.10 10.89 -3.40
C GLU A 165 -7.61 12.23 -2.85
N SER A 166 -7.77 12.37 -1.53
CA SER A 166 -8.17 13.64 -0.91
C SER A 166 -7.15 14.77 -1.09
N LYS A 167 -5.91 14.44 -1.47
CA LYS A 167 -4.83 15.37 -1.79
C LYS A 167 -4.61 15.52 -3.30
N GLU A 168 -5.50 14.96 -4.11
CA GLU A 168 -5.44 15.00 -5.57
C GLU A 168 -4.18 14.32 -6.17
N ILE A 169 -3.48 13.47 -5.40
CA ILE A 169 -2.25 12.78 -5.85
C ILE A 169 -2.56 11.62 -6.79
N ALA A 170 -3.48 10.75 -6.38
CA ALA A 170 -3.84 9.55 -7.13
C ALA A 170 -5.27 9.12 -6.78
N LYS A 171 -6.03 8.62 -7.76
CA LYS A 171 -7.36 8.08 -7.51
C LYS A 171 -7.26 6.74 -6.81
N VAL A 172 -8.29 6.39 -6.01
CA VAL A 172 -8.31 5.10 -5.30
C VAL A 172 -8.15 3.94 -6.26
N HIS A 173 -8.82 3.99 -7.41
CA HIS A 173 -8.75 2.94 -8.42
C HIS A 173 -7.32 2.72 -8.93
N ASP A 174 -6.57 3.79 -9.20
CA ASP A 174 -5.21 3.71 -9.73
C ASP A 174 -4.26 3.06 -8.72
N ILE A 175 -4.42 3.38 -7.43
CA ILE A 175 -3.66 2.76 -6.34
C ILE A 175 -4.02 1.28 -6.19
N VAL A 176 -5.30 0.90 -6.30
CA VAL A 176 -5.72 -0.50 -6.24
C VAL A 176 -5.11 -1.30 -7.40
N MET A 177 -5.07 -0.74 -8.60
CA MET A 177 -4.44 -1.38 -9.76
C MET A 177 -2.92 -1.48 -9.62
N LEU A 178 -2.28 -0.44 -9.08
CA LEU A 178 -0.85 -0.47 -8.73
C LEU A 178 -0.55 -1.61 -7.75
N VAL A 179 -1.29 -1.70 -6.65
CA VAL A 179 -1.09 -2.73 -5.62
C VAL A 179 -1.31 -4.12 -6.22
N ALA A 180 -2.37 -4.31 -7.00
CA ALA A 180 -2.64 -5.57 -7.69
C ALA A 180 -1.44 -6.01 -8.53
N ARG A 181 -0.89 -5.10 -9.35
CA ARG A 181 0.32 -5.35 -10.16
C ARG A 181 1.52 -5.73 -9.30
N LEU A 182 1.83 -4.96 -8.26
CA LEU A 182 3.02 -5.18 -7.41
C LEU A 182 2.93 -6.44 -6.55
N VAL A 183 1.71 -6.89 -6.24
CA VAL A 183 1.43 -8.11 -5.49
C VAL A 183 1.51 -9.36 -6.38
N GLY A 184 1.35 -9.21 -7.70
CA GLY A 184 1.53 -10.32 -8.63
C GLY A 184 2.90 -10.98 -8.49
N SER A 185 2.93 -12.31 -8.32
CA SER A 185 4.18 -13.06 -8.19
C SER A 185 4.00 -14.54 -8.53
N ASP A 186 5.12 -15.27 -8.55
CA ASP A 186 5.16 -16.70 -8.87
C ASP A 186 4.68 -17.60 -7.71
N SER A 187 4.38 -17.06 -6.52
CA SER A 187 3.82 -17.84 -5.43
C SER A 187 2.99 -17.01 -4.45
N LEU A 188 1.98 -17.63 -3.82
CA LEU A 188 1.13 -16.93 -2.85
C LEU A 188 1.93 -16.35 -1.67
N ASP A 189 2.95 -17.03 -1.16
CA ASP A 189 3.73 -16.51 -0.02
C ASP A 189 4.53 -15.27 -0.40
N THR A 190 5.11 -15.25 -1.60
CA THR A 190 5.79 -14.06 -2.15
C THR A 190 4.79 -12.92 -2.34
N SER A 191 3.61 -13.20 -2.92
CA SER A 191 2.55 -12.21 -3.11
C SER A 191 2.05 -11.62 -1.79
N LEU A 192 1.93 -12.42 -0.73
CA LEU A 192 1.56 -11.92 0.60
C LEU A 192 2.65 -11.04 1.22
N ALA A 193 3.93 -11.39 1.05
CA ALA A 193 5.05 -10.56 1.49
C ALA A 193 5.12 -9.22 0.71
N HIS A 194 4.83 -9.26 -0.59
CA HIS A 194 4.70 -8.06 -1.42
C HIS A 194 3.53 -7.20 -0.94
N LEU A 195 2.36 -7.79 -0.65
CA LEU A 195 1.21 -7.05 -0.14
C LEU A 195 1.55 -6.31 1.17
N GLU A 196 2.24 -6.97 2.09
CA GLU A 196 2.70 -6.33 3.33
C GLU A 196 3.64 -5.15 3.06
N THR A 197 4.63 -5.36 2.20
CA THR A 197 5.62 -4.33 1.83
C THR A 197 4.96 -3.13 1.17
N VAL A 198 4.10 -3.36 0.18
CA VAL A 198 3.37 -2.32 -0.55
C VAL A 198 2.45 -1.57 0.39
N THR A 199 1.70 -2.28 1.24
CA THR A 199 0.81 -1.68 2.23
C THR A 199 1.57 -0.76 3.18
N SER A 200 2.71 -1.24 3.71
CA SER A 200 3.55 -0.45 4.61
C SER A 200 4.05 0.83 3.94
N ARG A 201 4.57 0.74 2.70
CA ARG A 201 5.09 1.89 1.96
C ARG A 201 4.02 2.90 1.56
N LEU A 202 2.87 2.45 1.07
CA LEU A 202 1.76 3.34 0.74
C LEU A 202 1.21 4.06 1.97
N THR A 203 1.08 3.33 3.09
CA THR A 203 0.63 3.92 4.36
C THR A 203 1.60 5.00 4.83
N GLU A 204 2.91 4.72 4.79
CA GLU A 204 3.95 5.68 5.12
C GLU A 204 3.86 6.93 4.24
N ILE A 205 3.80 6.77 2.92
CA ILE A 205 3.71 7.90 1.99
C ILE A 205 2.47 8.75 2.30
N ALA A 206 1.30 8.12 2.46
CA ALA A 206 0.06 8.84 2.73
C ALA A 206 0.11 9.64 4.04
N GLN A 207 0.68 9.07 5.11
CA GLN A 207 0.82 9.71 6.43
C GLN A 207 1.84 10.86 6.41
N LEU A 208 2.98 10.66 5.76
CA LEU A 208 4.00 11.70 5.67
C LEU A 208 3.51 12.87 4.81
N LEU A 209 2.83 12.60 3.69
CA LEU A 209 2.19 13.65 2.89
C LEU A 209 1.09 14.39 3.65
N ASP A 210 0.32 13.73 4.53
CA ASP A 210 -0.63 14.44 5.42
C ASP A 210 0.11 15.51 6.23
N THR A 211 1.24 15.14 6.82
CA THR A 211 2.02 16.04 7.69
C THR A 211 2.74 17.14 6.89
N LEU A 212 3.23 16.81 5.69
CA LEU A 212 3.79 17.80 4.77
C LEU A 212 2.72 18.80 4.33
N THR A 213 1.49 18.33 4.04
CA THR A 213 0.37 19.20 3.62
C THR A 213 0.00 20.18 4.73
N SER A 214 -0.16 19.69 5.96
CA SER A 214 -0.53 20.54 7.09
C SER A 214 0.51 21.61 7.38
N SER A 215 1.79 21.32 7.12
CA SER A 215 2.91 22.23 7.37
C SER A 215 3.23 23.16 6.20
N LEU A 216 2.64 22.93 5.02
CA LEU A 216 2.94 23.69 3.80
C LEU A 216 2.48 25.14 3.90
N ALA A 217 1.30 25.37 4.48
CA ALA A 217 0.75 26.71 4.70
C ALA A 217 1.67 27.52 5.63
N ASP A 218 2.01 26.95 6.80
CA ASP A 218 2.92 27.57 7.77
C ASP A 218 4.30 27.86 7.17
N LEU A 219 4.84 26.94 6.38
CA LEU A 219 6.11 27.11 5.68
C LEU A 219 6.06 28.22 4.63
N SER A 220 4.98 28.29 3.85
CA SER A 220 4.77 29.32 2.85
C SER A 220 4.63 30.69 3.47
N GLU A 221 3.84 30.80 4.55
CA GLU A 221 3.67 32.04 5.32
C GLU A 221 5.00 32.50 5.93
N ALA A 222 5.72 31.59 6.58
CA ALA A 222 7.04 31.89 7.15
C ALA A 222 8.04 32.36 6.08
N LEU A 223 8.04 31.74 4.89
CA LEU A 223 8.89 32.16 3.78
C LEU A 223 8.50 33.54 3.23
N GLN A 224 7.21 33.82 3.10
CA GLN A 224 6.72 35.13 2.67
C GLN A 224 7.14 36.21 3.68
N MET A 225 6.88 35.98 4.97
CA MET A 225 7.28 36.89 6.04
C MET A 225 8.79 37.12 6.06
N CYS A 226 9.58 36.05 5.88
CA CYS A 226 11.03 36.14 5.75
C CYS A 226 11.43 37.09 4.62
N ARG A 227 10.83 36.92 3.42
CA ARG A 227 11.14 37.74 2.25
C ARG A 227 10.76 39.21 2.45
N GLU A 228 9.61 39.48 3.07
CA GLU A 228 9.13 40.84 3.33
C GLU A 228 9.99 41.57 4.36
N ARG A 229 10.40 40.89 5.45
CA ARG A 229 11.15 41.51 6.55
C ARG A 229 12.66 41.54 6.32
N MET A 230 13.22 40.50 5.70
CA MET A 230 14.67 40.30 5.62
C MET A 230 15.23 40.38 4.19
N GLY A 231 14.36 40.31 3.17
CA GLY A 231 14.73 40.23 1.76
C GLY A 231 14.96 38.79 1.29
N PRO A 232 14.75 38.49 -0.01
CA PRO A 232 14.80 37.12 -0.55
C PRO A 232 16.19 36.48 -0.49
N GLU A 233 17.24 37.29 -0.46
CA GLU A 233 18.63 36.82 -0.46
C GLU A 233 19.17 36.51 0.95
N ALA A 234 18.37 36.74 1.99
CA ALA A 234 18.77 36.43 3.36
C ALA A 234 18.95 34.90 3.55
N PRO A 235 19.98 34.45 4.29
CA PRO A 235 20.27 33.03 4.54
C PRO A 235 19.05 32.24 5.03
N TYR A 236 18.28 32.78 5.98
CA TYR A 236 17.07 32.12 6.49
C TYR A 236 16.02 31.91 5.39
N CYS A 237 15.82 32.89 4.51
CA CYS A 237 14.81 32.78 3.45
C CYS A 237 15.23 31.79 2.38
N ARG A 238 16.53 31.71 2.06
CA ARG A 238 17.06 30.69 1.16
C ARG A 238 16.90 29.29 1.75
N TRP A 239 17.18 29.13 3.04
CA TRP A 239 17.04 27.86 3.73
C TRP A 239 15.57 27.38 3.79
N LEU A 240 14.63 28.25 4.19
CA LEU A 240 13.19 27.98 4.10
C LEU A 240 12.76 27.60 2.66
N SER A 241 13.27 28.33 1.66
CA SER A 241 12.99 28.05 0.25
C SER A 241 13.47 26.67 -0.18
N GLN A 242 14.64 26.21 0.27
CA GLN A 242 15.16 24.87 -0.03
C GLN A 242 14.30 23.77 0.59
N VAL A 243 13.76 24.00 1.79
CA VAL A 243 12.82 23.08 2.43
C VAL A 243 11.52 23.04 1.65
N LEU A 244 10.96 24.18 1.27
CA LEU A 244 9.76 24.25 0.43
C LEU A 244 9.95 23.51 -0.90
N THR A 245 11.08 23.70 -1.58
CA THR A 245 11.41 22.94 -2.80
C THR A 245 11.52 21.45 -2.53
N SER A 246 12.06 21.03 -1.38
CA SER A 246 12.12 19.61 -1.02
C SER A 246 10.72 19.02 -0.77
N VAL A 247 9.82 19.80 -0.16
CA VAL A 247 8.42 19.40 0.02
C VAL A 247 7.73 19.27 -1.33
N ILE A 248 7.80 20.27 -2.21
CA ILE A 248 7.20 20.21 -3.56
C ILE A 248 7.73 18.99 -4.33
N SER A 249 9.04 18.76 -4.30
CA SER A 249 9.64 17.58 -4.95
C SER A 249 9.11 16.25 -4.41
N ALA A 250 8.70 16.18 -3.14
CA ALA A 250 8.06 15.00 -2.58
C ALA A 250 6.61 14.81 -3.07
N TYR A 251 5.88 15.90 -3.35
CA TYR A 251 4.58 15.82 -4.02
C TYR A 251 4.74 15.31 -5.45
N ASP A 252 5.68 15.89 -6.22
CA ASP A 252 5.97 15.46 -7.58
C ASP A 252 6.34 13.96 -7.61
N ALA A 253 7.18 13.50 -6.68
CA ALA A 253 7.52 12.08 -6.55
C ALA A 253 6.33 11.21 -6.13
N ALA A 254 5.39 11.73 -5.35
CA ALA A 254 4.18 10.99 -4.99
C ALA A 254 3.20 10.88 -6.16
N GLU A 255 3.13 11.89 -7.03
CA GLU A 255 2.31 11.82 -8.25
C GLU A 255 2.79 10.73 -9.21
N THR A 256 4.08 10.39 -9.20
CA THR A 256 4.62 9.29 -10.01
C THR A 256 4.27 7.90 -9.46
N LEU A 257 3.55 7.78 -8.33
CA LEU A 257 3.13 6.48 -7.77
C LEU A 257 2.37 5.63 -8.79
N ARG A 258 1.50 6.24 -9.59
CA ARG A 258 0.72 5.54 -10.62
C ARG A 258 1.60 4.85 -11.69
N GLU A 259 2.82 5.36 -11.86
CA GLU A 259 3.80 4.93 -12.85
C GLU A 259 4.76 3.87 -12.30
N ALA A 260 4.74 3.62 -10.98
CA ALA A 260 5.65 2.68 -10.32
C ALA A 260 5.40 1.24 -10.78
N ASN A 261 6.40 0.60 -11.37
CA ASN A 261 6.30 -0.72 -11.98
C ASN A 261 6.76 -1.85 -11.06
N ASP A 262 7.56 -1.54 -10.05
CA ASP A 262 8.08 -2.50 -9.09
C ASP A 262 8.15 -1.94 -7.65
N LEU A 263 8.59 -2.80 -6.72
CA LEU A 263 8.73 -2.45 -5.30
C LEU A 263 9.88 -1.48 -5.04
N GLU A 264 10.88 -1.42 -5.93
CA GLU A 264 12.02 -0.53 -5.79
C GLU A 264 11.60 0.91 -6.07
N GLU A 265 10.86 1.14 -7.15
CA GLU A 265 10.28 2.46 -7.49
C GLU A 265 9.34 2.96 -6.39
N LEU A 266 8.48 2.09 -5.85
CA LEU A 266 7.65 2.44 -4.68
C LEU A 266 8.50 2.81 -3.46
N GLY A 267 9.60 2.09 -3.25
CA GLY A 267 10.58 2.37 -2.19
C GLY A 267 11.28 3.72 -2.37
N LEU A 268 11.63 4.09 -3.61
CA LEU A 268 12.24 5.38 -3.94
C LEU A 268 11.27 6.55 -3.67
N VAL A 269 10.00 6.41 -4.04
CA VAL A 269 8.97 7.41 -3.72
C VAL A 269 8.86 7.59 -2.20
N ALA A 270 8.75 6.49 -1.44
CA ALA A 270 8.70 6.55 0.02
C ALA A 270 9.93 7.23 0.62
N ALA A 271 11.12 6.94 0.10
CA ALA A 271 12.37 7.54 0.55
C ALA A 271 12.42 9.06 0.29
N ASN A 272 11.95 9.51 -0.87
CA ASN A 272 11.89 10.94 -1.21
C ASN A 272 10.92 11.70 -0.29
N VAL A 273 9.73 11.14 -0.05
CA VAL A 273 8.74 11.71 0.86
C VAL A 273 9.28 11.76 2.30
N ARG A 274 9.92 10.68 2.77
CA ARG A 274 10.56 10.65 4.10
C ARG A 274 11.65 11.70 4.24
N LYS A 275 12.53 11.82 3.25
CA LYS A 275 13.61 12.81 3.25
C LYS A 275 13.06 14.25 3.31
N ALA A 276 11.98 14.55 2.60
CA ALA A 276 11.33 15.86 2.67
C ALA A 276 10.73 16.11 4.05
N TYR A 277 10.05 15.12 4.63
CA TYR A 277 9.51 15.19 5.99
C TYR A 277 10.61 15.42 7.04
N GLU A 278 11.70 14.64 6.99
CA GLU A 278 12.83 14.78 7.91
C GLU A 278 13.46 16.17 7.80
N LYS A 279 13.62 16.70 6.59
CA LYS A 279 14.10 18.08 6.38
C LYS A 279 13.18 19.11 7.01
N LEU A 280 11.87 18.99 6.79
CA LEU A 280 10.90 19.93 7.35
C LEU A 280 10.87 19.88 8.88
N SER A 281 10.79 18.68 9.45
CA SER A 281 10.78 18.46 10.90
C SER A 281 12.06 18.97 11.56
N ASN A 282 13.22 18.70 10.96
CA ASN A 282 14.48 19.24 11.44
C ASN A 282 14.50 20.77 11.36
N MET A 283 14.08 21.35 10.24
CA MET A 283 14.05 22.80 10.06
C MET A 283 13.13 23.49 11.09
N GLN A 284 11.93 22.96 11.35
CA GLN A 284 11.02 23.49 12.38
C GLN A 284 11.70 23.53 13.74
N ARG A 285 12.26 22.40 14.19
CA ARG A 285 12.99 22.30 15.46
C ARG A 285 14.17 23.27 15.54
N LEU A 286 14.92 23.41 14.45
CA LEU A 286 16.09 24.27 14.37
C LEU A 286 15.71 25.76 14.40
N ILE A 287 14.62 26.14 13.72
CA ILE A 287 14.10 27.51 13.74
C ILE A 287 13.55 27.88 15.11
N GLU A 288 12.83 26.99 15.79
CA GLU A 288 12.37 27.22 17.17
C GLU A 288 13.53 27.45 18.14
N LYS A 289 14.59 26.65 17.99
CA LYS A 289 15.82 26.79 18.79
C LYS A 289 16.53 28.10 18.50
N LEU A 290 16.64 28.45 17.22
CA LEU A 290 17.25 29.70 16.75
C LEU A 290 16.49 30.92 17.28
N SER A 291 15.18 30.95 17.06
CA SER A 291 14.31 32.05 17.45
C SER A 291 14.32 32.26 18.96
N SER A 292 14.33 31.19 19.75
CA SER A 292 14.48 31.26 21.21
C SER A 292 15.81 31.87 21.66
N ARG A 293 16.93 31.50 21.00
CA ARG A 293 18.26 32.07 21.29
C ARG A 293 18.33 33.54 20.91
N ILE A 294 17.79 33.89 19.75
CA ILE A 294 17.74 35.28 19.27
C ILE A 294 16.86 36.11 20.19
N ALA A 295 15.68 35.63 20.57
CA ALA A 295 14.77 36.30 21.51
C ALA A 295 15.46 36.60 22.84
N ALA A 296 16.13 35.60 23.43
CA ALA A 296 16.87 35.77 24.68
C ALA A 296 17.99 36.82 24.57
N ALA A 297 18.75 36.81 23.47
CA ALA A 297 19.84 37.75 23.25
C ALA A 297 19.35 39.17 22.92
N ALA A 298 18.22 39.29 22.23
CA ALA A 298 17.60 40.55 21.85
C ALA A 298 16.70 41.13 22.96
N GLY A 299 16.42 40.37 24.03
CA GLY A 299 15.53 40.80 25.11
C GLY A 299 14.04 40.76 24.75
N ILE A 300 13.66 39.90 23.81
CA ILE A 300 12.26 39.68 23.39
C ILE A 300 11.62 38.70 24.37
N SER A 301 10.55 39.12 25.04
CA SER A 301 9.91 38.37 26.14
C SER A 301 8.90 37.30 25.71
N GLN A 302 8.54 37.24 24.42
CA GLN A 302 7.60 36.24 23.90
C GLN A 302 8.35 35.12 23.16
N ALA A 303 8.03 33.88 23.54
CA ALA A 303 8.41 32.70 22.77
C ALA A 303 7.44 32.55 21.58
N PRO A 304 7.95 32.30 20.36
CA PRO A 304 7.10 32.13 19.19
C PRO A 304 6.28 30.83 19.30
N LEU A 305 5.04 30.88 18.84
CA LEU A 305 4.08 29.76 18.83
C LEU A 305 3.92 29.15 17.43
N SER A 306 4.46 29.81 16.40
CA SER A 306 4.42 29.33 15.01
C SER A 306 5.77 29.52 14.31
N LEU A 307 5.90 28.89 13.14
CA LEU A 307 7.07 29.06 12.29
C LEU A 307 7.19 30.51 11.79
N ALA A 308 6.06 31.13 11.41
CA ALA A 308 6.03 32.53 10.98
C ALA A 308 6.49 33.47 12.10
N GLU A 309 5.96 33.32 13.31
CA GLU A 309 6.38 34.10 14.48
C GLU A 309 7.87 33.88 14.80
N SER A 310 8.37 32.65 14.65
CA SER A 310 9.79 32.36 14.84
C SER A 310 10.68 33.13 13.86
N ILE A 311 10.22 33.30 12.62
CA ILE A 311 10.90 34.09 11.61
C ILE A 311 10.79 35.60 11.90
N GLU A 312 9.64 36.07 12.41
CA GLU A 312 9.50 37.46 12.85
C GLU A 312 10.48 37.80 13.97
N VAL A 313 10.59 36.93 14.98
CA VAL A 313 11.58 37.05 16.06
C VAL A 313 13.01 37.08 15.52
N ALA A 314 13.33 36.21 14.55
CA ALA A 314 14.64 36.21 13.92
C ALA A 314 14.91 37.53 13.16
N ALA A 315 13.92 38.09 12.48
CA ALA A 315 14.03 39.36 11.78
C ALA A 315 14.23 40.54 12.74
N ILE A 316 13.45 40.62 13.83
CA ILE A 316 13.60 41.65 14.86
C ILE A 316 14.98 41.55 15.51
N GLY A 317 15.40 40.34 15.86
CA GLY A 317 16.71 40.12 16.47
C GLY A 317 17.87 40.44 15.52
N ARG A 318 17.73 40.19 14.22
CA ARG A 318 18.68 40.64 13.19
C ARG A 318 18.87 42.15 13.24
N GLU A 319 17.78 42.92 13.28
CA GLU A 319 17.83 44.39 13.33
C GLU A 319 18.43 44.88 14.65
N GLN A 320 17.96 44.37 15.79
CA GLN A 320 18.39 44.82 17.11
C GLN A 320 19.85 44.47 17.43
N LEU A 321 20.29 43.27 17.03
CA LEU A 321 21.66 42.81 17.25
C LEU A 321 22.61 43.26 16.13
N GLY A 322 22.09 43.81 15.03
CA GLY A 322 22.87 44.18 13.86
C GLY A 322 23.63 42.99 13.29
N LEU A 323 22.95 41.85 13.11
CA LEU A 323 23.58 40.64 12.59
C LEU A 323 23.98 40.83 11.12
N THR A 324 25.20 40.41 10.81
CA THR A 324 25.70 40.33 9.44
C THR A 324 25.25 39.03 8.78
N ARG A 325 25.24 38.99 7.45
CA ARG A 325 24.91 37.79 6.69
C ARG A 325 25.74 36.56 7.10
N ILE A 326 27.04 36.74 7.36
CA ILE A 326 27.93 35.64 7.78
C ILE A 326 27.55 35.14 9.18
N GLU A 327 27.13 36.03 10.08
CA GLU A 327 26.64 35.64 11.40
C GLU A 327 25.32 34.87 11.31
N GLU A 328 24.43 35.24 10.40
CA GLU A 328 23.19 34.49 10.14
C GLU A 328 23.47 33.09 9.58
N GLU A 329 24.40 32.96 8.63
CA GLU A 329 24.86 31.66 8.11
C GLU A 329 25.43 30.79 9.24
N LEU A 330 26.27 31.35 10.12
CA LEU A 330 26.82 30.64 11.27
C LEU A 330 25.79 30.28 12.33
N LEU A 331 24.73 31.07 12.49
CA LEU A 331 23.64 30.76 13.41
C LEU A 331 22.78 29.59 12.92
N ILE A 332 22.59 29.47 11.60
CA ILE A 332 21.97 28.28 10.98
C ILE A 332 22.86 27.06 11.24
N ASP A 333 24.17 27.15 10.99
CA ASP A 333 25.11 26.05 11.28
C ASP A 333 25.17 25.68 12.77
N LEU A 334 25.08 26.67 13.66
CA LEU A 334 25.09 26.47 15.11
C LEU A 334 23.90 25.63 15.55
N VAL A 335 22.70 25.89 15.03
CA VAL A 335 21.54 25.12 15.49
C VAL A 335 21.62 23.65 15.07
N GLU A 336 22.33 23.34 13.98
CA GLU A 336 22.58 21.95 13.56
C GLU A 336 23.58 21.21 14.46
N ARG A 337 24.51 21.92 15.12
CA ARG A 337 25.68 21.33 15.79
C ARG A 337 25.81 21.64 17.28
N ASP A 338 24.95 22.51 17.80
CA ASP A 338 24.87 23.03 19.18
C ASP A 338 26.08 23.84 19.67
N VAL A 339 27.24 23.69 19.04
CA VAL A 339 28.48 24.40 19.35
C VAL A 339 29.19 24.77 18.04
N ILE A 340 29.69 26.00 17.97
CA ILE A 340 30.58 26.43 16.89
C ILE A 340 32.01 26.02 17.21
N ASP A 341 32.62 25.21 16.34
CA ASP A 341 34.05 24.90 16.39
C ASP A 341 34.84 26.01 15.69
N LEU A 342 35.62 26.78 16.46
CA LEU A 342 36.34 27.93 15.93
C LEU A 342 37.46 27.54 14.96
N ILE A 343 38.00 26.31 15.05
CA ILE A 343 39.02 25.83 14.12
C ILE A 343 38.39 25.54 12.76
N GLU A 344 37.28 24.80 12.74
CA GLU A 344 36.55 24.51 11.49
C GLU A 344 36.03 25.80 10.83
N VAL A 345 35.53 26.75 11.62
CA VAL A 345 35.08 28.03 11.08
C VAL A 345 36.24 28.85 10.52
N TYR A 346 37.43 28.80 11.14
CA TYR A 346 38.62 29.48 10.64
C TYR A 346 39.07 28.94 9.27
N GLU A 347 38.94 27.64 9.03
CA GLU A 347 39.24 27.03 7.72
C GLU A 347 38.35 27.56 6.60
N ARG A 348 37.15 28.05 6.92
CA ARG A 348 36.24 28.71 5.97
C ARG A 348 36.63 30.17 5.67
N GLY A 349 37.53 30.74 6.46
CA GLY A 349 38.11 32.07 6.26
C GLY A 349 38.05 33.00 7.47
N GLU A 350 38.90 34.01 7.48
CA GLU A 350 39.06 34.95 8.60
C GLU A 350 37.75 35.70 8.94
N GLN A 351 36.95 36.06 7.93
CA GLN A 351 35.68 36.76 8.14
C GLN A 351 34.65 35.91 8.90
N TYR A 352 34.63 34.60 8.64
CA TYR A 352 33.80 33.64 9.35
C TYR A 352 34.26 33.48 10.80
N LEU A 353 35.56 33.41 11.06
CA LEU A 353 36.09 33.37 12.43
C LEU A 353 35.71 34.63 13.22
N GLN A 354 35.87 35.82 12.61
CA GLN A 354 35.50 37.08 13.26
C GLN A 354 33.99 37.13 13.58
N ALA A 355 33.14 36.69 12.67
CA ALA A 355 31.70 36.58 12.88
C ALA A 355 31.35 35.61 14.01
N ALA A 356 31.95 34.41 14.03
CA ALA A 356 31.76 33.45 15.12
C ALA A 356 32.14 34.06 16.46
N LEU A 357 33.33 34.67 16.58
CA LEU A 357 33.77 35.33 17.81
C LEU A 357 32.81 36.43 18.29
N ARG A 358 32.18 37.20 17.37
CA ARG A 358 31.15 38.17 17.73
C ARG A 358 29.90 37.49 18.29
N LEU A 359 29.42 36.40 17.68
CA LEU A 359 28.32 35.60 18.19
C LEU A 359 28.61 35.01 19.58
N CYS A 360 29.82 34.51 19.82
CA CYS A 360 30.23 33.98 21.13
C CYS A 360 30.25 35.09 22.19
N ARG A 361 30.85 36.24 21.88
CA ARG A 361 30.94 37.38 22.81
C ARG A 361 29.58 37.95 23.20
N ARG A 362 28.60 37.86 22.29
CA ARG A 362 27.20 38.25 22.54
C ARG A 362 26.39 37.19 23.29
N GLY A 363 26.97 36.03 23.60
CA GLY A 363 26.29 34.93 24.28
C GLY A 363 25.24 34.19 23.44
N ILE A 364 25.19 34.44 22.13
CA ILE A 364 24.22 33.82 21.21
C ILE A 364 24.67 32.39 20.86
N ALA A 365 25.96 32.22 20.65
CA ALA A 365 26.60 30.96 20.30
C ALA A 365 27.49 30.43 21.42
N GLN A 366 27.44 29.13 21.66
CA GLN A 366 28.49 28.44 22.41
C GLN A 366 29.61 28.09 21.45
N CYS A 367 30.85 28.44 21.81
CA CYS A 367 32.01 28.26 20.96
C CYS A 367 33.06 27.41 21.66
N SER A 368 33.71 26.53 20.88
CA SER A 368 34.76 25.65 21.38
C SER A 368 35.95 25.63 20.43
N ILE A 369 37.09 25.16 20.94
CA ILE A 369 38.30 24.91 20.16
C ILE A 369 38.59 23.42 20.37
N ARG A 370 38.37 22.59 19.34
CA ARG A 370 38.74 21.17 19.36
C ARG A 370 39.90 20.94 18.40
N ALA A 371 41.06 20.57 18.94
CA ALA A 371 42.16 20.11 18.10
C ALA A 371 41.87 18.67 17.66
N TYR A 372 41.76 18.45 16.34
CA TYR A 372 41.59 17.12 15.73
C TYR A 372 42.94 16.50 15.38
#